data_AF-A0A2G5TBT5-F1
#
_entry.id   AF-A0A2G5TBT5-F1
#
_cell.length_a   1.000
_cell.length_b   1.000
_cell.length_c   1.000
_cell.angle_alpha   90.00
_cell.angle_beta   90.00
_cell.angle_gamma   90.00
#
_symmetry.space_group_name_H-M   'P 1'
#
loop_
_entity.id
_entity.type
_entity.pdbx_description
1 polymer ?
#
loop_
_entity_poly.entity_id
_entity_poly.type
_entity_poly.pdbx_seq_one_letter_code
_entity_poly.pdbx_strand_id
1 'polypeptide(L)'
;MITSAETVGTLVSLIFVFPFAETKGRKWAIIYLGALLTVVSALCQLSSAYLQASELFILSQFFAGVHHPLRTFLTFLFITECAPDKNREQILILFEKEKNLTTESHITLRQVWENDTLRQGLKVVLAYLFVVNLSTTNIRATYYVTLHESVGFTVQEALNINLILSILFFPTQFASTIMIDSLGRRPVMLIANVLLFTMSCLMLATQFLAYFFGPSLLTKVLYVILDCIGESTTATGIMSLRILFITELFPPSARTAVSQAVLFIGMAINSLLMATFPIVYSIFPPGFFAPFVVTKLVFGFYLYRHMPETKGRAVCDIIEDMDEDVMSRTASIFEEYTPLIKSRVNPIFSH
;
A
#
# COMPACT_ATOMS: atom_id res chain seq x y z
N MET A 1 -12.02 20.12 0.41
CA MET A 1 -12.85 20.00 1.63
C MET A 1 -13.39 18.59 1.85
N ILE A 2 -13.96 17.93 0.84
CA ILE A 2 -14.53 16.58 1.01
C ILE A 2 -13.44 15.51 1.26
N THR A 3 -12.42 15.45 0.41
CA THR A 3 -11.28 14.52 0.58
C THR A 3 -10.44 14.81 1.82
N SER A 4 -10.41 16.07 2.27
CA SER A 4 -9.74 16.46 3.51
C SER A 4 -10.51 15.99 4.76
N ALA A 5 -11.84 15.89 4.71
CA ALA A 5 -12.63 15.44 5.87
C ALA A 5 -12.44 13.94 6.14
N GLU A 6 -12.41 13.13 5.08
CA GLU A 6 -12.14 11.69 5.18
C GLU A 6 -10.72 11.42 5.72
N THR A 7 -9.71 12.10 5.19
CA THR A 7 -8.32 11.97 5.68
C THR A 7 -8.17 12.40 7.14
N VAL A 8 -8.84 13.48 7.57
CA VAL A 8 -8.87 13.89 8.98
C VAL A 8 -9.56 12.82 9.85
N GLY A 9 -10.67 12.24 9.40
CA GLY A 9 -11.32 11.13 10.10
C GLY A 9 -10.41 9.91 10.25
N THR A 10 -9.66 9.57 9.21
CA THR A 10 -8.69 8.47 9.25
C THR A 10 -7.53 8.76 10.21
N LEU A 11 -7.05 10.01 10.32
CA LEU A 11 -6.03 10.39 11.31
C LEU A 11 -6.55 10.23 12.75
N VAL A 12 -7.77 10.70 13.02
CA VAL A 12 -8.42 10.54 14.33
C VAL A 12 -8.57 9.05 14.68
N SER A 13 -8.91 8.22 13.70
CA SER A 13 -8.99 6.78 13.85
C SER A 13 -7.67 6.14 14.25
N LEU A 14 -6.57 6.51 13.59
CA LEU A 14 -5.24 5.98 13.91
C LEU A 14 -4.79 6.33 15.33
N ILE A 15 -5.12 7.53 15.81
CA ILE A 15 -4.68 8.02 17.13
C ILE A 15 -5.56 7.46 18.26
N PHE A 16 -6.88 7.38 18.07
CA PHE A 16 -7.82 7.07 19.15
C PHE A 16 -8.49 5.71 19.00
N VAL A 17 -8.96 5.38 17.80
CA VAL A 17 -9.78 4.18 17.56
C VAL A 17 -8.92 2.93 17.48
N PHE A 18 -7.73 3.03 16.90
CA PHE A 18 -6.84 1.89 16.73
C PHE A 18 -6.27 1.39 18.08
N PRO A 19 -5.73 2.24 18.98
CA PRO A 19 -5.31 1.79 20.32
C PRO A 19 -6.48 1.26 21.16
N PHE A 20 -7.67 1.86 20.98
CA PHE A 20 -8.88 1.38 21.64
C PHE A 20 -9.30 -0.03 21.16
N ALA A 21 -9.13 -0.31 19.87
CA ALA A 21 -9.40 -1.63 19.30
C ALA A 21 -8.45 -2.71 19.83
N GLU A 22 -7.21 -2.35 20.19
CA GLU A 22 -6.25 -3.28 20.80
C GLU A 22 -6.60 -3.60 22.26
N THR A 23 -7.06 -2.61 23.03
CA THR A 23 -7.37 -2.78 24.46
C THR A 23 -8.69 -3.51 24.72
N LYS A 24 -9.77 -3.19 23.98
CA LYS A 24 -11.08 -3.86 24.12
C LYS A 24 -11.23 -5.13 23.27
N GLY A 25 -10.27 -5.40 22.38
CA GLY A 25 -10.28 -6.54 21.47
C GLY A 25 -10.85 -6.21 20.07
N ARG A 26 -10.20 -6.78 19.05
CA ARG A 26 -10.44 -6.46 17.64
C ARG A 26 -11.86 -6.80 17.17
N LYS A 27 -12.40 -7.95 17.60
CA LYS A 27 -13.78 -8.37 17.29
C LYS A 27 -14.80 -7.33 17.72
N TRP A 28 -14.65 -6.78 18.92
CA TRP A 28 -15.58 -5.79 19.46
C TRP A 28 -15.52 -4.49 18.65
N ALA A 29 -14.31 -4.02 18.33
CA ALA A 29 -14.12 -2.81 17.54
C ALA A 29 -14.65 -2.93 16.10
N ILE A 30 -14.44 -4.08 15.44
CA ILE A 30 -14.91 -4.28 14.06
C ILE A 30 -16.44 -4.37 14.03
N ILE A 31 -17.03 -5.20 14.89
CA ILE A 31 -18.47 -5.50 14.83
C ILE A 31 -19.28 -4.34 15.39
N TYR A 32 -19.02 -3.90 16.63
CA TYR A 32 -19.90 -2.93 17.29
C TYR A 32 -19.54 -1.50 16.90
N LEU A 33 -18.27 -1.12 17.03
CA LEU A 33 -17.84 0.25 16.73
C LEU A 33 -17.88 0.52 15.21
N GLY A 34 -17.41 -0.42 14.39
CA GLY A 34 -17.47 -0.31 12.93
C GLY A 34 -18.91 -0.23 12.39
N ALA A 35 -19.82 -1.08 12.87
CA ALA A 35 -21.23 -1.01 12.45
C ALA A 35 -21.89 0.31 12.87
N LEU A 36 -21.65 0.77 14.11
CA LEU A 36 -22.18 2.05 14.60
C LEU A 36 -21.71 3.20 13.71
N LEU A 37 -20.41 3.31 13.44
CA LEU A 37 -19.84 4.36 12.60
C LEU A 37 -20.40 4.32 11.17
N THR A 38 -20.61 3.12 10.62
CA THR A 38 -21.19 2.93 9.29
C THR A 38 -22.63 3.42 9.25
N VAL A 39 -23.44 3.07 10.25
CA VAL A 39 -24.85 3.51 10.34
C VAL A 39 -24.92 5.03 10.50
N VAL A 40 -24.09 5.62 11.37
CA VAL A 40 -24.02 7.08 11.55
C VAL A 40 -23.63 7.78 10.25
N SER A 41 -22.60 7.28 9.55
CA SER A 41 -22.18 7.82 8.25
C SER A 41 -23.31 7.74 7.21
N ALA A 42 -23.99 6.59 7.11
CA ALA A 42 -25.07 6.38 6.16
C ALA A 42 -26.28 7.29 6.44
N LEU A 43 -26.69 7.40 7.70
CA LEU A 43 -27.77 8.30 8.11
C LEU A 43 -27.42 9.75 7.79
N CYS A 44 -26.21 10.18 8.12
CA CYS A 44 -25.77 11.54 7.86
C CYS A 44 -25.71 11.86 6.36
N GLN A 45 -25.26 10.89 5.55
CA GLN A 45 -25.24 11.03 4.09
C GLN A 45 -26.65 11.04 3.47
N LEU A 46 -27.57 10.23 3.99
CA LEU A 46 -28.98 10.24 3.56
C LEU A 46 -29.66 11.56 3.95
N SER A 47 -29.44 12.05 5.17
CA SER A 47 -29.95 13.33 5.63
C SER A 47 -29.38 14.50 4.84
N SER A 48 -28.11 14.43 4.43
CA SER A 48 -27.51 15.42 3.54
C SER A 48 -28.20 15.47 2.17
N ALA A 49 -28.53 14.31 1.59
CA ALA A 49 -29.26 14.25 0.31
C ALA A 49 -30.67 14.85 0.42
N TYR A 50 -31.36 14.64 1.54
CA TYR A 50 -32.71 15.18 1.76
C TYR A 50 -32.72 16.68 2.04
N LEU A 51 -31.80 17.15 2.90
CA LEU A 51 -31.74 18.54 3.35
C LEU A 51 -30.88 19.44 2.44
N GLN A 52 -30.20 18.87 1.44
CA GLN A 52 -29.20 19.52 0.60
C GLN A 52 -28.13 20.30 1.40
N ALA A 53 -27.87 19.86 2.63
CA ALA A 53 -26.90 20.48 3.52
C ALA A 53 -25.50 19.87 3.30
N SER A 54 -24.55 20.71 2.87
CA SER A 54 -23.16 20.32 2.64
C SER A 54 -22.41 19.97 3.93
N GLU A 55 -22.81 20.54 5.07
CA GLU A 55 -22.23 20.24 6.39
C GLU A 55 -22.42 18.78 6.80
N LEU A 56 -23.64 18.25 6.59
CA LEU A 56 -23.95 16.85 6.85
C LEU A 56 -23.18 15.91 5.92
N PHE A 57 -22.91 16.34 4.68
CA PHE A 57 -22.05 15.57 3.77
C PHE A 57 -20.59 15.52 4.26
N ILE A 58 -20.07 16.64 4.76
CA ILE A 58 -18.71 16.69 5.30
C ILE A 58 -18.61 15.81 6.56
N LEU A 59 -19.65 15.85 7.42
CA LEU A 59 -19.72 15.05 8.63
C LEU A 59 -19.78 13.54 8.32
N SER A 60 -20.54 13.12 7.31
CA SER A 60 -20.58 11.71 6.89
C SER A 60 -19.21 11.23 6.40
N GLN A 61 -18.51 12.05 5.62
CA GLN A 61 -17.17 11.74 5.12
C GLN A 61 -16.13 11.62 6.25
N PHE A 62 -16.26 12.44 7.29
CA PHE A 62 -15.43 12.31 8.49
C PHE A 62 -15.65 10.97 9.18
N PHE A 63 -16.90 10.56 9.44
CA PHE A 63 -17.20 9.27 10.07
C PHE A 63 -16.78 8.07 9.19
N ALA A 64 -16.98 8.17 7.87
CA ALA A 64 -16.47 7.19 6.91
C ALA A 64 -14.93 7.07 7.00
N GLY A 65 -14.24 8.20 7.12
CA GLY A 65 -12.80 8.26 7.34
C GLY A 65 -12.36 7.58 8.64
N VAL A 66 -13.10 7.76 9.74
CA VAL A 66 -12.83 7.10 11.02
C VAL A 66 -13.00 5.57 10.91
N HIS A 67 -14.00 5.14 10.15
CA HIS A 67 -14.28 3.73 9.88
C HIS A 67 -13.26 3.08 8.93
N HIS A 68 -12.59 3.87 8.07
CA HIS A 68 -11.74 3.33 7.01
C HIS A 68 -10.62 2.38 7.51
N PRO A 69 -9.79 2.71 8.53
CA PRO A 69 -8.77 1.80 9.05
C PRO A 69 -9.31 0.54 9.72
N LEU A 70 -10.50 0.63 10.35
CA LEU A 70 -11.18 -0.52 10.93
C LEU A 70 -11.50 -1.55 9.84
N ARG A 71 -12.07 -1.09 8.72
CA ARG A 71 -12.46 -1.95 7.60
C ARG A 71 -11.26 -2.51 6.84
N THR A 72 -10.26 -1.68 6.55
CA THR A 72 -9.17 -2.05 5.63
C THR A 72 -8.04 -2.82 6.31
N PHE A 73 -7.80 -2.63 7.62
CA PHE A 73 -6.68 -3.31 8.29
C PHE A 73 -7.15 -4.24 9.41
N LEU A 74 -7.97 -3.74 10.34
CA LEU A 74 -8.36 -4.52 11.50
C LEU A 74 -9.19 -5.75 11.11
N THR A 75 -10.09 -5.63 10.14
CA THR A 75 -10.84 -6.78 9.59
C THR A 75 -9.92 -7.84 9.01
N PHE A 76 -8.94 -7.47 8.19
CA PHE A 76 -8.02 -8.44 7.60
C PHE A 76 -7.12 -9.08 8.65
N LEU A 77 -6.60 -8.31 9.60
CA LEU A 77 -5.83 -8.84 10.72
C LEU A 77 -6.66 -9.84 11.55
N PHE A 78 -7.92 -9.51 11.83
CA PHE A 78 -8.82 -10.38 12.56
C PHE A 78 -9.14 -11.67 11.78
N ILE A 79 -9.35 -11.58 10.46
CA ILE A 79 -9.55 -12.75 9.61
C ILE A 79 -8.30 -13.64 9.60
N THR A 80 -7.10 -13.07 9.51
CA THR A 80 -5.86 -13.85 9.58
C THR A 80 -5.63 -14.51 10.94
N GLU A 81 -6.17 -13.94 12.02
CA GLU A 81 -6.12 -14.54 13.36
C GLU A 81 -7.18 -15.62 13.58
N CYS A 82 -8.26 -15.60 12.78
CA CYS A 82 -9.35 -16.56 12.85
C CYS A 82 -9.14 -17.69 11.82
N ALA A 83 -8.11 -18.52 12.02
CA ALA A 83 -7.86 -19.66 11.15
C ALA A 83 -8.92 -20.79 11.34
N PRO A 84 -9.31 -21.53 10.27
CA PRO A 84 -10.36 -22.54 10.32
C PRO A 84 -9.98 -23.81 11.08
N ASP A 85 -10.98 -24.46 11.69
CA ASP A 85 -10.84 -25.52 12.72
C ASP A 85 -10.13 -26.82 12.27
N LYS A 86 -10.01 -27.08 10.96
CA LYS A 86 -9.51 -28.39 10.46
C LYS A 86 -8.02 -28.68 10.73
N ASN A 87 -7.20 -27.64 10.96
CA ASN A 87 -5.74 -27.77 11.22
C ASN A 87 -5.31 -27.09 12.54
N ARG A 88 -6.23 -26.96 13.50
CA ARG A 88 -6.07 -26.11 14.69
C ARG A 88 -4.80 -26.43 15.51
N GLU A 89 -4.44 -27.70 15.65
CA GLU A 89 -3.23 -28.09 16.41
C GLU A 89 -1.94 -27.59 15.75
N GLN A 90 -1.78 -27.79 14.43
CA GLN A 90 -0.60 -27.32 13.71
C GLN A 90 -0.50 -25.79 13.69
N ILE A 91 -1.64 -25.11 13.52
CA ILE A 91 -1.69 -23.64 13.51
C ILE A 91 -1.41 -23.08 14.90
N LEU A 92 -1.88 -23.73 15.97
CA LEU A 92 -1.55 -23.33 17.34
C LEU A 92 -0.05 -23.44 17.62
N ILE A 93 0.60 -24.52 17.16
CA ILE A 93 2.06 -24.69 17.29
C ILE A 93 2.81 -23.61 16.51
N LEU A 94 2.39 -23.32 15.28
CA LEU A 94 2.99 -22.25 14.47
C LEU A 94 2.75 -20.86 15.08
N PHE A 95 1.56 -20.60 15.62
CA PHE A 95 1.23 -19.34 16.26
C PHE A 95 1.98 -19.16 17.58
N GLU A 96 2.19 -20.24 18.34
CA GLU A 96 3.05 -20.26 19.52
C GLU A 96 4.51 -20.01 19.12
N LYS A 97 5.00 -20.63 18.04
CA LYS A 97 6.33 -20.34 17.45
C LYS A 97 6.43 -18.86 17.05
N GLU A 98 5.41 -18.30 16.37
CA GLU A 98 5.35 -16.88 15.98
C GLU A 98 5.34 -15.93 17.18
N LYS A 99 4.61 -16.29 18.24
CA LYS A 99 4.56 -15.50 19.48
C LYS A 99 5.91 -15.56 20.21
N ASN A 100 6.56 -16.71 20.18
CA ASN A 100 7.87 -16.93 20.82
C ASN A 100 9.03 -16.24 20.08
N LEU A 101 8.83 -15.76 18.84
CA LEU A 101 9.79 -14.89 18.14
C LEU A 101 10.01 -13.55 18.89
N THR A 102 9.05 -13.14 19.72
CA THR A 102 9.09 -11.85 20.42
C THR A 102 8.85 -12.04 21.91
N THR A 103 9.76 -11.55 22.75
CA THR A 103 9.62 -11.63 24.21
C THR A 103 8.51 -10.70 24.74
N GLU A 104 8.24 -9.59 24.03
CA GLU A 104 7.22 -8.60 24.39
C GLU A 104 5.92 -8.81 23.60
N SER A 105 4.77 -8.59 24.25
CA SER A 105 3.44 -8.69 23.64
C SER A 105 3.09 -7.52 22.71
N HIS A 106 3.75 -6.38 22.88
CA HIS A 106 3.57 -5.18 22.06
C HIS A 106 4.93 -4.58 21.73
N ILE A 107 5.27 -4.48 20.46
CA ILE A 107 6.53 -3.89 20.00
C ILE A 107 6.26 -2.51 19.42
N THR A 108 7.04 -1.53 19.87
CA THR A 108 7.00 -0.16 19.36
C THR A 108 7.78 -0.02 18.05
N LEU A 109 7.43 0.97 17.21
CA LEU A 109 8.13 1.25 15.95
C LEU A 109 9.63 1.50 16.12
N ARG A 110 10.06 2.03 17.27
CA ARG A 110 11.46 2.24 17.58
C ARG A 110 12.22 0.92 17.69
N GLN A 111 11.66 -0.05 18.42
CA GLN A 111 12.25 -1.39 18.55
C GLN A 111 12.26 -2.12 17.20
N VAL A 112 11.23 -1.93 16.35
CA VAL A 112 11.19 -2.46 14.97
C VAL A 112 12.35 -1.91 14.13
N TRP A 113 12.72 -0.64 14.32
CA TRP A 113 13.83 -0.02 13.60
C TRP A 113 15.21 -0.42 14.14
N GLU A 114 15.31 -0.67 15.45
CA GLU A 114 16.55 -1.09 16.11
C GLU A 114 16.94 -2.54 15.74
N ASN A 115 15.97 -3.41 15.47
CA ASN A 115 16.22 -4.77 15.03
C ASN A 115 16.50 -4.85 13.52
N ASP A 116 17.62 -5.48 13.13
CA ASP A 116 18.10 -5.51 11.74
C ASP A 116 17.16 -6.26 10.79
N THR A 117 16.56 -7.37 11.21
CA THR A 117 15.60 -8.17 10.40
C THR A 117 14.31 -7.41 10.15
N LEU A 118 13.69 -6.92 11.22
CA LEU A 118 12.45 -6.16 11.17
C LEU A 118 12.63 -4.87 10.38
N ARG A 119 13.81 -4.25 10.45
CA ARG A 119 14.19 -3.09 9.63
C ARG A 119 14.27 -3.44 8.14
N GLN A 120 14.76 -4.61 7.75
CA GLN A 120 14.72 -5.03 6.35
C GLN A 120 13.29 -5.22 5.85
N GLY A 121 12.42 -5.88 6.63
CA GLY A 121 11.00 -6.00 6.30
C GLY A 121 10.32 -4.65 6.16
N LEU A 122 10.64 -3.71 7.06
CA LEU A 122 10.11 -2.35 7.03
C LEU A 122 10.57 -1.58 5.79
N LYS A 123 11.82 -1.74 5.34
CA LYS A 123 12.29 -1.16 4.06
C LYS A 123 11.51 -1.70 2.86
N VAL A 124 11.20 -3.00 2.82
CA VAL A 124 10.39 -3.61 1.75
C VAL A 124 8.97 -3.02 1.74
N VAL A 125 8.32 -2.93 2.90
CA VAL A 125 6.97 -2.35 3.00
C VAL A 125 6.97 -0.85 2.66
N LEU A 126 7.98 -0.09 3.09
CA LEU A 126 8.12 1.32 2.71
C LEU A 126 8.33 1.49 1.21
N ALA A 127 9.18 0.68 0.58
CA ALA A 127 9.37 0.70 -0.87
C ALA A 127 8.07 0.40 -1.62
N TYR A 128 7.31 -0.61 -1.16
CA TYR A 128 5.97 -0.90 -1.66
C TYR A 128 5.04 0.31 -1.51
N LEU A 129 5.05 1.01 -0.37
CA LEU A 129 4.23 2.20 -0.17
C LEU A 129 4.58 3.33 -1.14
N PHE A 130 5.86 3.56 -1.44
CA PHE A 130 6.26 4.54 -2.43
C PHE A 130 5.80 4.13 -3.84
N VAL A 131 5.89 2.84 -4.20
CA VAL A 131 5.36 2.36 -5.48
C VAL A 131 3.86 2.59 -5.58
N VAL A 132 3.06 2.35 -4.54
CA VAL A 132 1.60 2.48 -4.64
C VAL A 132 1.12 3.93 -4.47
N ASN A 133 1.64 4.68 -3.51
CA ASN A 133 1.12 6.01 -3.17
C ASN A 133 1.65 7.12 -4.09
N LEU A 134 2.91 7.07 -4.53
CA LEU A 134 3.45 8.01 -5.54
C LEU A 134 3.05 7.58 -6.95
N SER A 135 1.76 7.28 -7.17
CA SER A 135 1.22 6.87 -8.46
C SER A 135 0.21 7.89 -8.99
N THR A 136 0.03 7.88 -10.30
CA THR A 136 -0.97 8.72 -10.98
C THR A 136 -2.40 8.31 -10.67
N THR A 137 -2.61 7.11 -10.11
CA THR A 137 -3.92 6.52 -9.84
C THR A 137 -4.79 7.37 -8.91
N ASN A 138 -4.25 7.78 -7.75
CA ASN A 138 -5.03 8.54 -6.77
C ASN A 138 -5.45 9.91 -7.33
N ILE A 139 -4.53 10.57 -8.02
CA ILE A 139 -4.73 11.90 -8.58
C ILE A 139 -5.71 11.84 -9.75
N ARG A 140 -5.60 10.83 -10.61
CA ARG A 140 -6.56 10.55 -11.66
C ARG A 140 -7.96 10.30 -11.10
N ALA A 141 -8.09 9.56 -10.00
CA ALA A 141 -9.39 9.33 -9.37
C ALA A 141 -10.01 10.62 -8.81
N THR A 142 -9.18 11.53 -8.28
CA THR A 142 -9.66 12.78 -7.66
C THR A 142 -9.94 13.89 -8.69
N TYR A 143 -9.07 14.03 -9.69
CA TYR A 143 -9.12 15.07 -10.73
C TYR A 143 -9.51 14.48 -12.09
N TYR A 144 -10.35 13.44 -12.07
CA TYR A 144 -10.70 12.64 -13.25
C TYR A 144 -11.20 13.51 -14.41
N VAL A 145 -12.21 14.35 -14.15
CA VAL A 145 -12.82 15.22 -15.16
C VAL A 145 -11.80 16.25 -15.68
N THR A 146 -11.10 16.93 -14.78
CA THR A 146 -10.12 17.98 -15.13
C THR A 146 -9.00 17.45 -16.04
N LEU A 147 -8.52 16.23 -15.80
CA LEU A 147 -7.48 15.59 -16.62
C LEU A 147 -8.01 15.11 -17.98
N HIS A 148 -9.30 14.74 -18.07
CA HIS A 148 -9.91 14.40 -19.36
C HIS A 148 -10.19 15.64 -20.21
N GLU A 149 -10.64 16.72 -19.58
CA GLU A 149 -10.85 18.01 -20.24
C GLU A 149 -9.56 18.58 -20.79
N SER A 150 -8.43 18.42 -20.09
CA SER A 150 -7.11 18.88 -20.58
C SER A 150 -6.67 18.18 -21.87
N VAL A 151 -7.22 17.00 -22.16
CA VAL A 151 -6.95 16.21 -23.37
C VAL A 151 -8.03 16.43 -24.45
N GLY A 152 -9.03 17.27 -24.17
CA GLY A 152 -10.08 17.69 -25.10
C GLY A 152 -11.35 16.84 -25.07
N PHE A 153 -11.57 16.04 -24.03
CA PHE A 153 -12.88 15.42 -23.80
C PHE A 153 -13.85 16.42 -23.18
N THR A 154 -15.13 16.23 -23.46
CA THR A 154 -16.18 16.94 -22.70
C THR A 154 -16.41 16.27 -21.34
N VAL A 155 -16.96 17.01 -20.38
CA VAL A 155 -17.32 16.48 -19.05
C VAL A 155 -18.21 15.22 -19.16
N GLN A 156 -19.19 15.26 -20.06
CA GLN A 156 -20.12 14.15 -20.25
C GLN A 156 -19.43 12.92 -20.86
N GLU A 157 -18.55 13.11 -21.84
CA GLU A 157 -17.76 12.01 -22.40
C GLU A 157 -16.86 11.36 -21.35
N ALA A 158 -16.19 12.16 -20.52
CA ALA A 158 -15.34 11.65 -19.44
C ALA A 158 -16.16 10.78 -18.46
N LEU A 159 -17.31 11.28 -17.98
CA LEU A 159 -18.17 10.52 -17.08
C LEU A 159 -18.68 9.22 -17.71
N ASN A 160 -19.03 9.25 -18.99
CA ASN A 160 -19.44 8.05 -19.72
C ASN A 160 -18.31 7.02 -19.83
N ILE A 161 -17.07 7.45 -20.13
CA ILE A 161 -15.89 6.57 -20.17
C ILE A 161 -15.67 5.93 -18.80
N ASN A 162 -15.71 6.71 -17.73
CA ASN A 162 -15.55 6.21 -16.37
C ASN A 162 -16.57 5.10 -16.04
N LEU A 163 -17.84 5.34 -16.38
CA LEU A 163 -18.92 4.39 -16.14
C LEU A 163 -18.74 3.11 -16.96
N ILE A 164 -18.41 3.22 -18.24
CA ILE A 164 -18.19 2.06 -19.13
C ILE A 164 -17.03 1.21 -18.63
N LEU A 165 -15.89 1.83 -18.29
CA LEU A 165 -14.72 1.11 -17.81
C LEU A 165 -14.97 0.47 -16.44
N SER A 166 -15.69 1.14 -15.55
CA SER A 166 -16.07 0.57 -14.25
C SER A 166 -16.89 -0.71 -14.43
N ILE A 167 -17.87 -0.71 -15.34
CA ILE A 167 -18.68 -1.92 -15.62
C ILE A 167 -17.83 -3.01 -16.28
N LEU A 168 -17.00 -2.65 -17.25
CA LEU A 168 -16.19 -3.59 -18.01
C LEU A 168 -15.14 -4.30 -17.13
N PHE A 169 -14.47 -3.54 -16.25
CA PHE A 169 -13.40 -4.05 -15.39
C PHE A 169 -13.90 -4.54 -14.02
N PHE A 170 -15.16 -4.34 -13.67
CA PHE A 170 -15.73 -4.87 -12.42
C PHE A 170 -15.47 -6.38 -12.21
N PRO A 171 -15.66 -7.27 -13.20
CA PRO A 171 -15.38 -8.71 -13.03
C PRO A 171 -13.90 -9.00 -12.75
N THR A 172 -12.98 -8.17 -13.26
CA THR A 172 -11.54 -8.37 -13.10
C THR A 172 -11.08 -8.17 -11.65
N GLN A 173 -11.88 -7.49 -10.82
CA GLN A 173 -11.60 -7.38 -9.38
C GLN A 173 -11.61 -8.74 -8.69
N PHE A 174 -12.49 -9.66 -9.09
CA PHE A 174 -12.53 -11.02 -8.53
C PHE A 174 -11.32 -11.86 -8.97
N ALA A 175 -10.77 -11.57 -10.16
CA ALA A 175 -9.57 -12.24 -10.65
C ALA A 175 -8.34 -11.93 -9.80
N SER A 176 -8.33 -10.79 -9.08
CA SER A 176 -7.20 -10.39 -8.24
C SER A 176 -6.84 -11.40 -7.15
N THR A 177 -7.84 -11.95 -6.46
CA THR A 177 -7.64 -12.97 -5.42
C THR A 177 -7.03 -14.23 -6.03
N ILE A 178 -7.55 -14.66 -7.19
CA ILE A 178 -7.06 -15.84 -7.90
C ILE A 178 -5.61 -15.64 -8.35
N MET A 179 -5.26 -14.44 -8.84
CA MET A 179 -3.89 -14.11 -9.26
C MET A 179 -2.89 -14.18 -8.11
N ILE A 180 -3.22 -13.61 -6.95
CA ILE A 180 -2.33 -13.62 -5.77
C ILE A 180 -2.07 -15.04 -5.28
N ASP A 181 -3.10 -15.88 -5.23
CA ASP A 181 -2.98 -17.24 -4.74
C ASP A 181 -2.28 -18.15 -5.76
N SER A 182 -2.51 -17.96 -7.06
CA SER A 182 -1.93 -18.79 -8.12
C SER A 182 -0.49 -18.43 -8.46
N LEU A 183 -0.17 -17.16 -8.65
CA LEU A 183 1.15 -16.72 -9.09
C LEU A 183 2.14 -16.53 -7.92
N GLY A 184 1.65 -16.16 -6.73
CA GLY A 184 2.50 -15.76 -5.61
C GLY A 184 2.69 -14.24 -5.54
N ARG A 185 3.28 -13.77 -4.44
CA ARG A 185 3.25 -12.33 -4.09
C ARG A 185 4.29 -11.54 -4.88
N ARG A 186 5.48 -12.09 -5.07
CA ARG A 186 6.58 -11.45 -5.82
C ARG A 186 6.25 -11.23 -7.30
N PRO A 187 5.80 -12.25 -8.08
CA PRO A 187 5.48 -12.03 -9.50
C PRO A 187 4.27 -11.12 -9.69
N VAL A 188 3.25 -11.19 -8.82
CA VAL A 188 2.12 -10.26 -8.88
C VAL A 188 2.57 -8.83 -8.66
N MET A 189 3.45 -8.57 -7.67
CA MET A 189 4.00 -7.24 -7.46
C MET A 189 4.77 -6.73 -8.68
N LEU A 190 5.51 -7.60 -9.38
CA LEU A 190 6.25 -7.21 -10.58
C LEU A 190 5.33 -6.86 -11.76
N ILE A 191 4.33 -7.70 -12.02
CA ILE A 191 3.32 -7.43 -13.05
C ILE A 191 2.63 -6.10 -12.74
N ALA A 192 2.22 -5.90 -11.49
CA ALA A 192 1.59 -4.65 -11.06
C ALA A 192 2.52 -3.44 -11.19
N ASN A 193 3.80 -3.57 -10.84
CA ASN A 193 4.77 -2.49 -11.00
C ASN A 193 5.02 -2.14 -12.47
N VAL A 194 5.07 -3.12 -13.38
CA VAL A 194 5.18 -2.88 -14.83
C VAL A 194 3.95 -2.15 -15.37
N LEU A 195 2.75 -2.54 -14.93
CA LEU A 195 1.51 -1.85 -15.30
C LEU A 195 1.49 -0.40 -14.79
N LEU A 196 1.86 -0.17 -13.53
CA LEU A 196 1.96 1.16 -12.93
C LEU A 196 3.02 2.03 -13.61
N PHE A 197 4.16 1.44 -13.98
CA PHE A 197 5.21 2.13 -14.72
C PHE A 197 4.72 2.53 -16.10
N THR A 198 4.10 1.60 -16.84
CA THR A 198 3.54 1.84 -18.17
C THR A 198 2.47 2.92 -18.12
N MET A 199 1.56 2.87 -17.14
CA MET A 199 0.54 3.90 -16.90
C MET A 199 1.18 5.28 -16.64
N SER A 200 2.20 5.35 -15.79
CA SER A 200 2.87 6.61 -15.45
C SER A 200 3.59 7.22 -16.66
N CYS A 201 4.23 6.36 -17.48
CA CYS A 201 4.86 6.77 -18.75
C CYS A 201 3.83 7.28 -19.76
N LEU A 202 2.69 6.59 -19.92
CA LEU A 202 1.62 7.04 -20.80
C LEU A 202 1.04 8.37 -20.31
N MET A 203 0.86 8.56 -18.98
CA MET A 203 0.34 9.81 -18.43
C MET A 203 1.28 10.97 -18.76
N LEU A 204 2.58 10.76 -18.56
CA LEU A 204 3.58 11.75 -18.88
C LEU A 204 3.57 12.09 -20.37
N ALA A 205 3.53 11.07 -21.23
CA ALA A 205 3.51 11.25 -22.68
C ALA A 205 2.25 11.98 -23.17
N THR A 206 1.06 11.62 -22.68
CA THR A 206 -0.19 12.28 -23.07
C THR A 206 -0.23 13.73 -22.66
N GLN A 207 0.24 14.06 -21.46
CA GLN A 207 0.27 15.43 -20.96
C GLN A 207 1.31 16.28 -21.71
N PHE A 208 2.48 15.72 -22.05
CA PHE A 208 3.44 16.40 -22.90
C PHE A 208 2.90 16.68 -24.31
N LEU A 209 2.24 15.70 -24.92
CA LEU A 209 1.64 15.86 -26.24
C LEU A 209 0.52 16.91 -26.22
N ALA A 210 -0.36 16.86 -25.22
CA ALA A 210 -1.44 17.84 -25.06
C ALA A 210 -0.90 19.26 -24.83
N TYR A 211 0.22 19.41 -24.11
CA TYR A 211 0.82 20.72 -23.83
C TYR A 211 1.47 21.36 -25.07
N PHE A 212 2.22 20.60 -25.88
CA PHE A 212 2.96 21.15 -27.02
C PHE A 212 2.16 21.17 -28.33
N PHE A 213 1.36 20.14 -28.60
CA PHE A 213 0.64 19.97 -29.88
C PHE A 213 -0.87 20.22 -29.76
N GLY A 214 -1.37 20.43 -28.53
CA GLY A 214 -2.79 20.60 -28.26
C GLY A 214 -3.59 19.29 -28.28
N PRO A 215 -4.89 19.36 -27.93
CA PRO A 215 -5.80 18.21 -27.96
C PRO A 215 -5.93 17.63 -29.38
N SER A 216 -5.65 16.35 -29.53
CA SER A 216 -5.76 15.62 -30.80
C SER A 216 -6.48 14.28 -30.61
N LEU A 217 -6.87 13.64 -31.72
CA LEU A 217 -7.43 12.28 -31.67
C LEU A 217 -6.45 11.29 -31.02
N LEU A 218 -5.15 11.46 -31.29
CA LEU A 218 -4.09 10.62 -30.74
C LEU A 218 -4.00 10.75 -29.21
N THR A 219 -4.07 11.97 -28.67
CA THR A 219 -4.04 12.17 -27.21
C THR A 219 -5.27 11.57 -26.53
N LYS A 220 -6.45 11.67 -27.15
CA LYS A 220 -7.68 11.03 -26.67
C LYS A 220 -7.56 9.50 -26.62
N VAL A 221 -7.07 8.88 -27.69
CA VAL A 221 -6.89 7.42 -27.77
C VAL A 221 -5.87 6.93 -26.73
N LEU A 222 -4.72 7.60 -26.62
CA LEU A 222 -3.71 7.26 -25.61
C LEU A 222 -4.24 7.38 -24.19
N TYR A 223 -5.09 8.38 -23.92
CA TYR A 223 -5.68 8.56 -22.60
C TYR A 223 -6.70 7.46 -22.25
N VAL A 224 -7.50 7.00 -23.20
CA VAL A 224 -8.40 5.85 -23.00
C VAL A 224 -7.62 4.57 -22.75
N ILE A 225 -6.51 4.34 -23.48
CA ILE A 225 -5.61 3.20 -23.23
C ILE A 225 -5.03 3.28 -21.81
N LEU A 226 -4.62 4.47 -21.39
CA LEU A 226 -4.13 4.70 -20.03
C LEU A 226 -5.19 4.35 -18.98
N ASP A 227 -6.44 4.75 -19.19
CA ASP A 227 -7.54 4.44 -18.28
C ASP A 227 -7.78 2.92 -18.18
N CYS A 228 -7.76 2.20 -19.32
CA CYS A 228 -7.85 0.73 -19.34
C CYS A 228 -6.71 0.05 -18.55
N ILE A 229 -5.47 0.54 -18.68
CA ILE A 229 -4.31 0.01 -17.94
C ILE A 229 -4.44 0.32 -16.44
N GLY A 230 -4.93 1.53 -16.11
CA GLY A 230 -5.20 1.94 -14.74
C GLY A 230 -6.18 1.00 -14.04
N GLU A 231 -7.31 0.70 -14.69
CA GLU A 231 -8.29 -0.25 -14.15
C GLU A 231 -7.71 -1.68 -14.10
N SER A 232 -6.97 -2.12 -15.12
CA SER A 232 -6.31 -3.43 -15.14
C SER A 232 -5.31 -3.62 -13.98
N THR A 233 -4.68 -2.54 -13.52
CA THR A 233 -3.74 -2.59 -12.38
C THR A 233 -4.45 -3.00 -11.10
N THR A 234 -5.70 -2.57 -10.91
CA THR A 234 -6.48 -2.96 -9.73
C THR A 234 -6.80 -4.47 -9.73
N ALA A 235 -6.95 -5.07 -10.91
CA ALA A 235 -7.14 -6.51 -11.08
C ALA A 235 -5.94 -7.36 -10.64
N THR A 236 -4.74 -6.77 -10.48
CA THR A 236 -3.57 -7.52 -9.95
C THR A 236 -3.67 -7.76 -8.44
N GLY A 237 -4.55 -7.06 -7.73
CA GLY A 237 -4.67 -7.17 -6.28
C GLY A 237 -3.55 -6.47 -5.51
N ILE A 238 -2.85 -5.52 -6.15
CA ILE A 238 -1.78 -4.75 -5.52
C ILE A 238 -2.23 -4.12 -4.19
N MET A 239 -3.47 -3.66 -4.07
CA MET A 239 -3.98 -3.10 -2.81
C MET A 239 -3.96 -4.12 -1.65
N SER A 240 -4.30 -5.37 -1.92
CA SER A 240 -4.33 -6.47 -0.93
C SER A 240 -2.92 -6.88 -0.48
N LEU A 241 -1.92 -6.76 -1.37
CA LEU A 241 -0.53 -7.08 -1.05
C LEU A 241 0.02 -6.25 0.11
N ARG A 242 -0.46 -5.02 0.33
CA ARG A 242 -0.06 -4.19 1.47
C ARG A 242 -0.22 -4.91 2.80
N ILE A 243 -1.39 -5.51 3.00
CA ILE A 243 -1.77 -6.11 4.27
C ILE A 243 -1.09 -7.46 4.40
N LEU A 244 -1.06 -8.24 3.31
CA LEU A 244 -0.35 -9.51 3.25
C LEU A 244 1.13 -9.36 3.63
N PHE A 245 1.83 -8.36 3.10
CA PHE A 245 3.22 -8.11 3.48
C PHE A 245 3.39 -7.78 4.96
N ILE A 246 2.45 -7.03 5.55
CA ILE A 246 2.54 -6.76 6.99
C ILE A 246 2.29 -8.02 7.81
N THR A 247 1.36 -8.88 7.39
CA THR A 247 1.06 -10.13 8.10
C THR A 247 2.13 -11.21 7.91
N GLU A 248 2.77 -11.24 6.74
CA GLU A 248 3.72 -12.29 6.34
C GLU A 248 5.18 -11.95 6.68
N LEU A 249 5.57 -10.66 6.75
CA LEU A 249 6.95 -10.25 7.06
C LEU A 249 7.18 -9.87 8.54
N PHE A 250 6.12 -9.70 9.34
CA PHE A 250 6.24 -9.26 10.72
C PHE A 250 5.59 -10.23 11.71
N PRO A 251 6.19 -10.40 12.90
CA PRO A 251 5.59 -11.18 13.97
C PRO A 251 4.31 -10.48 14.47
N PRO A 252 3.32 -11.24 14.99
CA PRO A 252 2.03 -10.70 15.43
C PRO A 252 2.12 -9.46 16.33
N SER A 253 3.11 -9.42 17.23
CA SER A 253 3.36 -8.34 18.21
C SER A 253 3.76 -7.00 17.58
N ALA A 254 4.28 -7.00 16.34
CA ALA A 254 4.73 -5.80 15.63
C ALA A 254 3.77 -5.36 14.49
N ARG A 255 2.85 -6.25 14.05
CA ARG A 255 1.98 -6.00 12.89
C ARG A 255 1.15 -4.74 13.04
N THR A 256 0.67 -4.44 14.24
CA THR A 256 -0.21 -3.29 14.47
C THR A 256 0.55 -1.97 14.45
N ALA A 257 1.69 -1.89 15.14
CA ALA A 257 2.57 -0.73 15.12
C ALA A 257 3.02 -0.41 13.68
N VAL A 258 3.47 -1.43 12.93
CA VAL A 258 3.87 -1.26 11.52
C VAL A 258 2.68 -0.83 10.66
N SER A 259 1.50 -1.45 10.82
CA SER A 259 0.29 -1.06 10.07
C SER A 259 -0.07 0.42 10.28
N GLN A 260 -0.04 0.90 11.52
CA GLN A 260 -0.32 2.30 11.84
C GLN A 260 0.69 3.25 11.18
N ALA A 261 1.98 2.94 11.24
CA ALA A 261 3.02 3.75 10.59
C ALA A 261 2.85 3.81 9.08
N VAL A 262 2.65 2.66 8.45
CA VAL A 262 2.44 2.49 7.01
C VAL A 262 1.24 3.31 6.54
N LEU A 263 0.14 3.26 7.30
CA LEU A 263 -1.07 4.05 7.05
C LEU A 263 -0.79 5.54 7.15
N PHE A 264 -0.18 5.98 8.24
CA PHE A 264 0.12 7.39 8.47
C PHE A 264 1.02 7.97 7.38
N ILE A 265 2.10 7.24 7.00
CA ILE A 265 3.01 7.64 5.93
C ILE A 265 2.29 7.70 4.59
N GLY A 266 1.48 6.68 4.26
CA GLY A 266 0.70 6.65 3.02
C GLY A 266 -0.25 7.83 2.91
N MET A 267 -0.95 8.17 4.00
CA MET A 267 -1.83 9.32 4.06
C MET A 267 -1.09 10.64 3.94
N ALA A 268 0.06 10.78 4.60
CA ALA A 268 0.88 11.99 4.51
C ALA A 268 1.34 12.24 3.07
N ILE A 269 1.84 11.19 2.40
CA ILE A 269 2.22 11.25 0.98
C ILE A 269 1.01 11.63 0.12
N ASN A 270 -0.12 10.94 0.26
CA ASN A 270 -1.30 11.20 -0.56
C ASN A 270 -1.85 12.63 -0.35
N SER A 271 -1.91 13.09 0.89
CA SER A 271 -2.40 14.44 1.22
C SER A 271 -1.48 15.52 0.63
N LEU A 272 -0.16 15.31 0.71
CA LEU A 272 0.83 16.21 0.12
C LEU A 272 0.69 16.26 -1.41
N LEU A 273 0.53 15.11 -2.07
CA LEU A 273 0.33 15.03 -3.51
C LEU A 273 -0.93 15.78 -3.95
N MET A 274 -2.04 15.60 -3.24
CA MET A 274 -3.30 16.29 -3.55
C MET A 274 -3.20 17.80 -3.37
N ALA A 275 -2.53 18.27 -2.31
CA ALA A 275 -2.32 19.70 -2.09
C ALA A 275 -1.39 20.33 -3.15
N THR A 276 -0.37 19.59 -3.57
CA THR A 276 0.66 20.07 -4.51
C THR A 276 0.17 20.04 -5.96
N PHE A 277 -0.73 19.13 -6.31
CA PHE A 277 -1.17 18.90 -7.69
C PHE A 277 -1.70 20.17 -8.37
N PRO A 278 -2.71 20.91 -7.86
CA PRO A 278 -3.24 22.10 -8.55
C PRO A 278 -2.18 23.19 -8.76
N ILE A 279 -1.28 23.36 -7.79
CA ILE A 279 -0.21 24.37 -7.82
C ILE A 279 0.77 24.06 -8.95
N VAL A 280 1.34 22.86 -8.95
CA VAL A 280 2.34 22.46 -9.96
C VAL A 280 1.68 22.33 -11.33
N TYR A 281 0.46 21.82 -11.39
CA TYR A 281 -0.29 21.68 -12.64
C TYR A 281 -0.55 23.03 -13.33
N SER A 282 -0.77 24.10 -12.56
CA SER A 282 -0.94 25.45 -13.12
C SER A 282 0.33 26.05 -13.74
N ILE A 283 1.51 25.62 -13.27
CA ILE A 283 2.81 26.13 -13.74
C ILE A 283 3.29 25.28 -14.92
N PHE A 284 3.32 23.96 -14.75
CA PHE A 284 3.80 23.02 -15.75
C PHE A 284 3.11 21.66 -15.61
N PRO A 285 2.01 21.43 -16.36
CA PRO A 285 1.19 20.22 -16.26
C PRO A 285 1.98 18.90 -16.46
N PRO A 286 2.85 18.75 -17.47
CA PRO A 286 3.55 17.49 -17.70
C PRO A 286 4.58 17.16 -16.61
N GLY A 287 5.26 18.17 -16.05
CA GLY A 287 6.34 17.95 -15.11
C GLY A 287 5.91 17.36 -13.77
N PHE A 288 4.63 17.51 -13.41
CA PHE A 288 4.09 16.88 -12.22
C PHE A 288 4.18 15.34 -12.27
N PHE A 289 4.09 14.74 -13.45
CA PHE A 289 4.04 13.28 -13.62
C PHE A 289 5.43 12.64 -13.77
N ALA A 290 6.46 13.42 -14.09
CA ALA A 290 7.82 12.90 -14.31
C ALA A 290 8.43 12.18 -13.09
N PRO A 291 8.31 12.70 -11.85
CA PRO A 291 8.85 12.03 -10.67
C PRO A 291 8.25 10.64 -10.42
N PHE A 292 7.00 10.41 -10.84
CA PHE A 292 6.34 9.11 -10.64
C PHE A 292 6.99 8.01 -11.48
N VAL A 293 7.38 8.31 -12.73
CA VAL A 293 8.08 7.38 -13.61
C VAL A 293 9.40 6.92 -12.97
N VAL A 294 10.19 7.88 -12.48
CA VAL A 294 11.48 7.59 -11.81
C VAL A 294 11.27 6.75 -10.56
N THR A 295 10.27 7.11 -9.75
CA THR A 295 9.94 6.39 -8.51
C THR A 295 9.63 4.92 -8.77
N LYS A 296 8.81 4.61 -9.79
CA LYS A 296 8.43 3.24 -10.15
C LYS A 296 9.63 2.42 -10.65
N LEU A 297 10.56 3.05 -11.34
CA LEU A 297 11.77 2.40 -11.82
C LEU A 297 12.70 2.06 -10.64
N VAL A 298 12.99 3.04 -9.78
CA VAL A 298 13.90 2.87 -8.62
C VAL A 298 13.34 1.88 -7.60
N PHE A 299 12.12 2.12 -7.10
CA PHE A 299 11.55 1.27 -6.06
C PHE A 299 11.03 -0.05 -6.63
N GLY A 300 10.57 -0.08 -7.89
CA GLY A 300 10.20 -1.33 -8.55
C GLY A 300 11.39 -2.27 -8.71
N PHE A 301 12.55 -1.74 -9.12
CA PHE A 301 13.79 -2.52 -9.19
C PHE A 301 14.26 -2.96 -7.79
N TYR A 302 14.17 -2.09 -6.79
CA TYR A 302 14.49 -2.45 -5.40
C TYR A 302 13.66 -3.65 -4.92
N LEU A 303 12.34 -3.60 -5.14
CA LEU A 303 11.42 -4.68 -4.77
C LEU A 303 11.68 -5.96 -5.55
N TYR A 304 12.05 -5.86 -6.84
CA TYR A 304 12.43 -7.04 -7.62
C TYR A 304 13.58 -7.82 -6.99
N ARG A 305 14.57 -7.12 -6.42
CA ARG A 305 15.76 -7.75 -5.85
C ARG A 305 15.63 -8.16 -4.39
N HIS A 306 14.90 -7.40 -3.57
CA HIS A 306 14.88 -7.59 -2.11
C HIS A 306 13.59 -8.21 -1.57
N MET A 307 12.55 -8.38 -2.39
CA MET A 307 11.29 -8.98 -1.93
C MET A 307 11.40 -10.52 -1.86
N PRO A 308 11.21 -11.14 -0.69
CA PRO A 308 11.10 -12.59 -0.58
C PRO A 308 9.75 -13.07 -1.13
N GLU A 309 9.70 -14.31 -1.62
CA GLU A 309 8.43 -14.96 -1.95
C GLU A 309 7.81 -15.54 -0.68
N THR A 310 6.57 -15.14 -0.38
CA THR A 310 5.87 -15.48 0.86
C THR A 310 4.76 -16.51 0.64
N LYS A 311 4.46 -16.88 -0.61
CA LYS A 311 3.39 -17.83 -0.93
C LYS A 311 3.63 -19.20 -0.26
N GLY A 312 2.67 -19.62 0.57
CA GLY A 312 2.61 -20.97 1.13
C GLY A 312 3.68 -21.28 2.18
N ARG A 313 4.38 -20.26 2.68
CA ARG A 313 5.41 -20.38 3.72
C ARG A 313 4.88 -19.93 5.07
N ALA A 314 5.37 -20.56 6.15
CA ALA A 314 5.07 -20.07 7.50
C ALA A 314 5.82 -18.75 7.76
N VAL A 315 5.21 -17.86 8.54
CA VAL A 315 5.78 -16.54 8.86
C VAL A 315 7.11 -16.68 9.60
N CYS A 316 7.21 -17.66 10.51
CA CYS A 316 8.44 -17.94 11.24
C CYS A 316 9.60 -18.28 10.30
N ASP A 317 9.38 -19.15 9.31
CA ASP A 317 10.41 -19.53 8.35
C ASP A 317 10.83 -18.35 7.47
N ILE A 318 9.91 -17.43 7.13
CA ILE A 318 10.25 -16.21 6.38
C ILE A 318 11.13 -15.28 7.21
N ILE A 319 10.82 -15.12 8.50
CA ILE A 319 11.60 -14.28 9.41
C ILE A 319 12.99 -14.87 9.66
N GLU A 320 13.09 -16.20 9.84
CA GLU A 320 14.36 -16.93 9.97
C GLU A 320 15.23 -16.75 8.72
N ASP A 321 14.69 -16.96 7.51
CA ASP A 321 15.42 -16.70 6.24
C ASP A 321 15.89 -15.24 6.13
N MET A 322 15.04 -14.29 6.53
CA MET A 322 15.43 -12.87 6.53
C MET A 322 16.56 -12.58 7.52
N ASP A 323 16.61 -13.28 8.65
CA ASP A 323 17.69 -13.20 9.63
C ASP A 323 19.00 -13.75 9.07
N GLU A 324 18.96 -14.91 8.44
CA GLU A 324 20.14 -15.48 7.75
C GLU A 324 20.67 -14.56 6.64
N ASP A 325 19.78 -13.96 5.85
CA ASP A 325 20.12 -12.98 4.81
C ASP A 325 20.73 -11.69 5.38
N VAL A 326 20.29 -11.25 6.56
CA VAL A 326 20.88 -10.10 7.25
C VAL A 326 22.25 -10.47 7.79
N MET A 327 22.36 -11.62 8.47
CA MET A 327 23.60 -12.09 9.08
C MET A 327 24.69 -12.31 8.04
N SER A 328 24.35 -12.89 6.87
CA SER A 328 25.31 -13.11 5.77
C SER A 328 25.88 -11.79 5.21
N ARG A 329 25.05 -10.75 5.06
CA ARG A 329 25.49 -9.43 4.62
C ARG A 329 26.32 -8.71 5.68
N THR A 330 25.95 -8.83 6.94
CA THR A 330 26.73 -8.28 8.05
C THR A 330 28.09 -8.98 8.14
N ALA A 331 28.13 -10.31 8.00
CA ALA A 331 29.36 -11.09 7.95
C ALA A 331 30.26 -10.67 6.77
N SER A 332 29.71 -10.49 5.57
CA SER A 332 30.48 -10.03 4.41
C SER A 332 31.06 -8.63 4.61
N ILE A 333 30.29 -7.73 5.26
CA ILE A 333 30.76 -6.39 5.61
C ILE A 333 31.90 -6.48 6.63
N PHE A 334 31.77 -7.30 7.67
CA PHE A 334 32.85 -7.51 8.65
C PHE A 334 34.10 -8.14 8.02
N GLU A 335 33.96 -9.10 7.09
CA GLU A 335 35.08 -9.67 6.33
C GLU A 335 35.77 -8.60 5.46
N GLU A 336 35.01 -7.69 4.85
CA GLU A 336 35.52 -6.58 4.04
C GLU A 336 36.23 -5.50 4.89
N TYR A 337 35.79 -5.28 6.13
CA TYR A 337 36.41 -4.33 7.08
C TYR A 337 37.55 -4.94 7.91
N THR A 338 37.68 -6.27 8.01
CA THR A 338 38.91 -6.87 8.53
C THR A 338 40.02 -6.65 7.49
N PRO A 339 41.05 -5.83 7.77
CA PRO A 339 42.22 -5.80 6.89
C PRO A 339 42.75 -7.23 6.86
N LEU A 340 42.92 -7.79 5.66
CA LEU A 340 43.48 -9.11 5.38
C LEU A 340 44.67 -9.40 6.31
N ILE A 341 44.42 -10.00 7.48
CA ILE A 341 45.47 -10.64 8.27
C ILE A 341 45.78 -11.93 7.50
N LYS A 342 46.57 -11.78 6.45
CA LYS A 342 47.39 -12.86 5.93
C LYS A 342 48.24 -13.31 7.10
N SER A 343 47.89 -14.46 7.66
CA SER A 343 48.82 -15.32 8.37
C SER A 343 50.11 -15.41 7.55
N ARG A 344 51.16 -14.71 8.00
CA ARG A 344 52.53 -15.04 7.58
C ARG A 344 53.05 -16.12 8.53
N VAL A 345 52.81 -17.35 8.10
CA VAL A 345 53.69 -18.53 8.18
C VAL A 345 55.01 -18.31 8.93
N ASN A 346 55.25 -19.10 9.99
CA ASN A 346 56.33 -20.10 9.99
C ASN A 346 56.15 -21.10 11.15
N PRO A 347 56.06 -22.42 10.88
CA PRO A 347 56.57 -23.42 11.81
C PRO A 347 58.11 -23.43 11.72
N ILE A 348 58.77 -24.10 12.67
CA ILE A 348 60.23 -24.33 12.78
C ILE A 348 60.93 -23.30 13.69
N PHE A 349 61.17 -23.67 14.95
CA PHE A 349 62.50 -24.10 15.39
C PHE A 349 62.42 -24.87 16.71
N SER A 350 62.93 -26.08 16.66
CA SER A 350 63.41 -26.87 17.79
C SER A 350 64.54 -26.14 18.53
N HIS A 351 64.48 -26.12 19.86
CA HIS A 351 65.59 -26.52 20.73
C HIS A 351 65.08 -26.82 22.15
#